data_AF-A0AAI9UZZ3-F1
#
_entry.id   AF-A0AAI9UZZ3-F1
#
_cell.length_a   1.000
_cell.length_b   1.000
_cell.length_c   1.000
_cell.angle_alpha   90.00
_cell.angle_beta   90.00
_cell.angle_gamma   90.00
#
_symmetry.space_group_name_H-M   'P 1'
#
loop_
_entity.id
_entity.type
_entity.pdbx_description
1 polymer ?
#
loop_
_entity_poly.entity_id
_entity_poly.type
_entity_poly.pdbx_seq_one_letter_code
_entity_poly.pdbx_strand_id
1 'polypeptide(L)'
;MVKPSVVGLLAHAGLLVELVNGMADFQQHCESFTSSAGGVCFTSEYITSGTELALAEADATCGIFTQSASVNLCRITAHVPTSNRSGFWFEAWLPEDWSGRFVVTGNGGLGGFFQYYDVEYGVSLGFATIVTNNGHQGYTEAPFLHNLDVIQDFAYRSIQNGVAVGKKITQEFYGAAHDRSYYLRCSTGRRQGLKAVQCFPDLFDGVVVGAPAIA
;
A
#
# COMPACT_ATOMS: atom_id res chain seq x y z
N MET A 1 -27.12 -49.78 -20.22
CA MET A 1 -25.71 -49.33 -20.09
C MET A 1 -25.54 -48.05 -20.89
N VAL A 2 -25.60 -46.90 -20.21
CA VAL A 2 -25.34 -45.58 -20.81
C VAL A 2 -23.85 -45.29 -20.59
N LYS A 3 -23.08 -45.12 -21.67
CA LYS A 3 -21.67 -44.70 -21.60
C LYS A 3 -21.62 -43.23 -21.16
N PRO A 4 -20.84 -42.86 -20.12
CA PRO A 4 -20.66 -41.46 -19.78
C PRO A 4 -19.78 -40.79 -20.84
N SER A 5 -20.23 -39.61 -21.28
CA SER A 5 -19.52 -38.71 -22.18
C SER A 5 -18.27 -38.15 -21.49
N VAL A 6 -17.11 -38.27 -22.13
CA VAL A 6 -15.78 -37.82 -21.65
C VAL A 6 -15.58 -36.30 -21.86
N VAL A 7 -16.61 -35.57 -22.28
CA VAL A 7 -16.50 -34.16 -22.69
C VAL A 7 -16.36 -33.18 -21.49
N GLY A 8 -16.47 -33.64 -20.24
CA GLY A 8 -16.41 -32.77 -19.05
C GLY A 8 -15.03 -32.54 -18.40
N LEU A 9 -14.01 -33.37 -18.69
CA LEU A 9 -12.72 -33.31 -17.96
C LEU A 9 -11.68 -32.35 -18.58
N LEU A 10 -11.79 -32.02 -19.86
CA LEU A 10 -10.79 -31.21 -20.56
C LEU A 10 -10.91 -29.69 -20.27
N ALA A 11 -12.12 -29.19 -19.99
CA ALA A 11 -12.33 -27.77 -19.69
C ALA A 11 -11.74 -27.37 -18.32
N HIS A 12 -11.77 -28.28 -17.33
CA HIS A 12 -11.21 -28.03 -16.00
C HIS A 12 -9.68 -28.03 -16.02
N ALA A 13 -9.05 -28.88 -16.84
CA ALA A 13 -7.60 -28.91 -16.97
C ALA A 13 -7.06 -27.66 -17.68
N GLY A 14 -7.75 -27.16 -18.72
CA GLY A 14 -7.37 -25.93 -19.42
C GLY A 14 -7.43 -24.70 -18.52
N LEU A 15 -8.52 -24.54 -17.76
CA LEU A 15 -8.69 -23.43 -16.81
C LEU A 15 -7.66 -23.47 -15.68
N LEU A 16 -7.35 -24.67 -15.15
CA LEU A 16 -6.32 -24.83 -14.13
C LEU A 16 -4.93 -24.49 -14.65
N VAL A 17 -4.59 -24.87 -15.88
CA VAL A 17 -3.30 -24.54 -16.49
C VAL A 17 -3.17 -23.05 -16.76
N GLU A 18 -4.22 -22.38 -17.24
CA GLU A 18 -4.22 -20.92 -17.45
C GLU A 18 -4.10 -20.15 -16.13
N LEU A 19 -4.81 -20.56 -15.07
CA LEU A 19 -4.71 -19.95 -13.75
C LEU A 19 -3.31 -20.13 -13.14
N VAL A 20 -2.74 -21.33 -13.24
CA VAL A 20 -1.39 -21.62 -12.74
C VAL A 20 -0.33 -20.81 -13.50
N ASN A 21 -0.48 -20.68 -14.82
CA ASN A 21 0.43 -19.85 -15.63
C ASN A 21 0.30 -18.36 -15.27
N GLY A 22 -0.91 -17.83 -15.09
CA GLY A 22 -1.13 -16.43 -14.70
C GLY A 22 -0.56 -16.08 -13.33
N MET A 23 -0.69 -16.98 -12.34
CA MET A 23 -0.07 -16.82 -11.01
C MET A 23 1.47 -16.87 -11.08
N ALA A 24 2.04 -17.79 -11.88
CA ALA A 24 3.48 -17.89 -12.07
C ALA A 24 4.05 -16.64 -12.75
N ASP A 25 3.31 -16.07 -13.72
CA ASP A 25 3.68 -14.84 -14.42
C ASP A 25 3.66 -13.63 -13.47
N PHE A 26 2.66 -13.52 -12.59
CA PHE A 26 2.60 -12.41 -11.63
C PHE A 26 3.69 -12.49 -10.56
N GLN A 27 3.93 -13.67 -9.99
CA GLN A 27 4.99 -13.87 -9.02
C GLN A 27 6.35 -13.48 -9.63
N GLN A 28 6.65 -13.98 -10.83
CA GLN A 28 7.90 -13.66 -11.51
C GLN A 28 8.02 -12.17 -11.84
N HIS A 29 6.92 -11.54 -12.24
CA HIS A 29 6.87 -10.10 -12.47
C HIS A 29 7.17 -9.33 -11.17
N CYS A 30 6.54 -9.68 -10.06
CA CYS A 30 6.81 -9.08 -8.75
C CYS A 30 8.29 -9.22 -8.35
N GLU A 31 8.85 -10.42 -8.40
CA GLU A 31 10.23 -10.70 -8.00
C GLU A 31 11.26 -9.99 -8.91
N SER A 32 10.92 -9.77 -10.19
CA SER A 32 11.77 -9.03 -11.12
C SER A 32 11.51 -7.51 -11.11
N PHE A 33 10.41 -7.06 -10.52
CA PHE A 33 10.06 -5.65 -10.35
C PHE A 33 10.89 -5.03 -9.22
N THR A 34 12.20 -4.98 -9.43
CA THR A 34 13.17 -4.38 -8.52
C THR A 34 13.89 -3.28 -9.28
N SER A 35 13.53 -2.02 -9.03
CA SER A 35 14.19 -0.88 -9.68
C SER A 35 13.73 0.44 -9.03
N SER A 36 14.06 1.57 -9.67
CA SER A 36 13.65 2.88 -9.20
C SER A 36 12.46 3.43 -9.99
N ALA A 37 11.36 3.77 -9.31
CA ALA A 37 10.24 4.49 -9.90
C ALA A 37 10.31 5.95 -9.49
N GLY A 38 10.28 6.86 -10.46
CA GLY A 38 10.35 8.30 -10.17
C GLY A 38 11.57 8.74 -9.35
N GLY A 39 12.69 7.99 -9.42
CA GLY A 39 13.92 8.27 -8.67
C GLY A 39 13.98 7.69 -7.25
N VAL A 40 12.98 6.89 -6.84
CA VAL A 40 12.95 6.21 -5.54
C VAL A 40 13.32 4.74 -5.74
N CYS A 41 14.39 4.27 -5.10
CA CYS A 41 14.75 2.85 -5.09
C CYS A 41 13.84 2.07 -4.12
N PHE A 42 13.32 0.94 -4.56
CA PHE A 42 12.47 0.06 -3.75
C PHE A 42 12.86 -1.42 -3.92
N THR A 43 12.37 -2.25 -3.02
CA THR A 43 12.42 -3.72 -3.11
C THR A 43 11.02 -4.27 -3.28
N SER A 44 10.90 -5.43 -3.93
CA SER A 44 9.66 -6.16 -4.10
C SER A 44 9.72 -7.54 -3.47
N GLU A 45 8.59 -8.01 -2.97
CA GLU A 45 8.41 -9.33 -2.37
C GLU A 45 7.03 -9.85 -2.76
N TYR A 46 6.97 -11.04 -3.37
CA TYR A 46 5.70 -11.69 -3.67
C TYR A 46 5.16 -12.40 -2.43
N ILE A 47 3.92 -12.08 -2.06
CA ILE A 47 3.24 -12.63 -0.88
C ILE A 47 2.04 -13.44 -1.35
N THR A 48 1.99 -14.70 -0.96
CA THR A 48 0.83 -15.56 -1.26
C THR A 48 -0.28 -15.36 -0.23
N SER A 49 -1.53 -15.51 -0.68
CA SER A 49 -2.70 -15.54 0.19
C SER A 49 -2.54 -16.57 1.31
N GLY A 50 -2.93 -16.20 2.53
CA GLY A 50 -2.77 -17.00 3.75
C GLY A 50 -1.43 -16.83 4.44
N THR A 51 -0.47 -16.08 3.86
CA THR A 51 0.82 -15.80 4.49
C THR A 51 0.63 -14.87 5.69
N GLU A 52 1.22 -15.23 6.83
CA GLU A 52 1.35 -14.33 7.98
C GLU A 52 2.69 -13.60 7.90
N LEU A 53 2.64 -12.32 7.53
CA LEU A 53 3.82 -11.49 7.37
C LEU A 53 4.36 -11.10 8.74
N ALA A 54 5.65 -11.36 8.97
CA ALA A 54 6.37 -10.78 10.09
C ALA A 54 6.73 -9.32 9.77
N LEU A 55 6.27 -8.40 10.60
CA LEU A 55 6.48 -6.97 10.41
C LEU A 55 7.72 -6.53 11.19
N ALA A 56 8.88 -7.08 10.80
CA ALA A 56 10.14 -6.88 11.51
C ALA A 56 10.58 -5.41 11.54
N GLU A 57 10.11 -4.60 10.58
CA GLU A 57 10.37 -3.16 10.50
C GLU A 57 9.42 -2.31 11.35
N ALA A 58 8.38 -2.91 11.96
CA ALA A 58 7.45 -2.19 12.82
C ALA A 58 8.12 -1.85 14.16
N ASP A 59 8.08 -0.56 14.53
CA ASP A 59 8.54 -0.13 15.85
C ASP A 59 7.71 -0.80 16.96
N ALA A 60 8.36 -1.21 18.06
CA ALA A 60 7.72 -1.94 19.15
C ALA A 60 6.53 -1.20 19.77
N THR A 61 6.52 0.13 19.72
CA THR A 61 5.42 0.96 20.23
C THR A 61 4.15 0.88 19.37
N CYS A 62 4.23 0.34 18.15
CA CYS A 62 3.07 0.09 17.30
C CYS A 62 2.19 -1.06 17.83
N GLY A 63 2.79 -2.02 18.56
CA GLY A 63 2.07 -3.16 19.12
C GLY A 63 1.48 -4.14 18.09
N ILE A 64 1.84 -3.99 16.81
CA ILE A 64 1.47 -4.90 15.72
C ILE A 64 2.75 -5.48 15.15
N PHE A 65 2.85 -6.81 15.17
CA PHE A 65 4.06 -7.53 14.77
C PHE A 65 3.82 -8.52 13.62
N THR A 66 2.55 -8.85 13.35
CA THR A 66 2.17 -9.67 12.21
C THR A 66 0.93 -9.12 11.52
N GLN A 67 0.82 -9.43 10.22
CA GLN A 67 -0.37 -9.17 9.41
C GLN A 67 -0.58 -10.32 8.43
N SER A 68 -1.77 -10.92 8.42
CA SER A 68 -2.13 -11.91 7.42
C SER A 68 -2.51 -11.24 6.10
N ALA A 69 -1.97 -11.73 4.99
CA ALA A 69 -2.40 -11.38 3.64
C ALA A 69 -3.54 -12.31 3.19
N SER A 70 -4.71 -11.76 2.84
CA SER A 70 -5.86 -12.56 2.39
C SER A 70 -5.88 -12.81 0.89
N VAL A 71 -5.04 -12.09 0.12
CA VAL A 71 -4.92 -12.21 -1.34
C VAL A 71 -3.45 -12.33 -1.73
N ASN A 72 -3.20 -12.87 -2.92
CA ASN A 72 -1.87 -12.82 -3.53
C ASN A 72 -1.55 -11.36 -3.91
N LEU A 73 -0.34 -10.92 -3.59
CA LEU A 73 0.07 -9.54 -3.84
C LEU A 73 1.57 -9.40 -4.00
N CYS A 74 1.98 -8.30 -4.63
CA CYS A 74 3.35 -7.80 -4.61
C CYS A 74 3.48 -6.71 -3.56
N ARG A 75 4.31 -6.95 -2.54
CA ARG A 75 4.67 -5.97 -1.51
C ARG A 75 5.90 -5.22 -1.95
N ILE A 76 5.77 -3.90 -2.05
CA ILE A 76 6.86 -2.97 -2.39
C ILE A 76 7.22 -2.18 -1.14
N THR A 77 8.51 -2.08 -0.83
CA THR A 77 9.02 -1.30 0.31
C THR A 77 10.06 -0.30 -0.17
N ALA A 78 9.96 0.94 0.30
CA ALA A 78 10.97 1.95 0.00
C ALA A 78 11.11 3.02 1.07
N HIS A 79 12.27 3.68 1.04
CA HIS A 79 12.53 4.91 1.77
C HIS A 79 12.57 6.10 0.82
N VAL A 80 11.81 7.15 1.13
CA VAL A 80 11.70 8.36 0.32
C VAL A 80 12.25 9.55 1.10
N PRO A 81 13.44 10.05 0.74
CA PRO A 81 13.96 11.29 1.29
C PRO A 81 13.05 12.47 0.93
N THR A 82 12.80 13.36 1.89
CA THR A 82 11.98 14.57 1.70
C THR A 82 12.77 15.85 1.93
N SER A 83 13.92 15.74 2.60
CA SER A 83 14.94 16.79 2.77
C SER A 83 16.31 16.14 2.99
N ASN A 84 17.33 16.93 3.36
CA ASN A 84 18.62 16.41 3.79
C ASN A 84 18.60 15.82 5.23
N ARG A 85 17.50 15.99 5.97
CA ARG A 85 17.37 15.64 7.39
C ARG A 85 16.02 15.02 7.74
N SER A 86 15.27 14.56 6.75
CA SER A 86 13.98 13.91 6.89
C SER A 86 13.66 13.02 5.68
N GLY A 87 12.79 12.05 5.93
CA GLY A 87 12.31 11.10 4.94
C GLY A 87 11.25 10.20 5.58
N PHE A 88 10.55 9.43 4.76
CA PHE A 88 9.57 8.48 5.25
C PHE A 88 9.78 7.11 4.60
N TRP A 89 9.44 6.08 5.35
CA TRP A 89 9.23 4.75 4.79
C TRP A 89 7.82 4.67 4.22
N PHE A 90 7.68 3.95 3.12
CA PHE A 90 6.39 3.64 2.55
C PHE A 90 6.34 2.18 2.09
N GLU A 91 5.14 1.65 2.05
CA GLU A 91 4.84 0.40 1.37
C GLU A 91 3.70 0.55 0.37
N ALA A 92 3.77 -0.23 -0.70
CA ALA A 92 2.65 -0.48 -1.60
C ALA A 92 2.35 -1.98 -1.66
N TRP A 93 1.09 -2.35 -1.46
CA TRP A 93 0.60 -3.71 -1.62
C TRP A 93 -0.26 -3.73 -2.89
N LEU A 94 0.22 -4.47 -3.89
CA LEU A 94 -0.33 -4.51 -5.24
C LEU A 94 -0.95 -5.91 -5.47
N PRO A 95 -2.29 -6.07 -5.42
CA PRO A 95 -2.92 -7.38 -5.56
C PRO A 95 -2.79 -7.93 -6.99
N GLU A 96 -2.84 -9.25 -7.13
CA GLU A 96 -3.02 -9.91 -8.45
C GLU A 96 -4.32 -9.44 -9.11
N ASP A 97 -5.43 -9.54 -8.38
CA ASP A 97 -6.76 -9.13 -8.82
C ASP A 97 -6.97 -7.62 -8.61
N TRP A 98 -6.24 -6.83 -9.38
CA TRP A 98 -6.33 -5.38 -9.30
C TRP A 98 -7.57 -4.83 -10.00
N SER A 99 -8.36 -4.04 -9.27
CA SER A 99 -9.61 -3.45 -9.75
C SER A 99 -9.44 -2.15 -10.54
N GLY A 100 -8.21 -1.77 -10.90
CA GLY A 100 -7.90 -0.46 -11.51
C GLY A 100 -7.88 0.71 -10.50
N ARG A 101 -8.19 0.46 -9.23
CA ARG A 101 -8.34 1.50 -8.20
C ARG A 101 -7.11 1.59 -7.30
N PHE A 102 -6.80 2.81 -6.87
CA PHE A 102 -5.69 3.12 -5.96
C PHE A 102 -6.23 3.68 -4.65
N VAL A 103 -5.72 3.24 -3.50
CA VAL A 103 -6.10 3.79 -2.19
C VAL A 103 -4.90 4.06 -1.30
N VAL A 104 -4.99 5.16 -0.56
CA VAL A 104 -3.99 5.54 0.44
C VAL A 104 -4.58 5.44 1.82
N THR A 105 -3.88 4.74 2.69
CA THR A 105 -4.17 4.71 4.12
C THR A 105 -3.42 5.85 4.81
N GLY A 106 -3.84 6.19 6.03
CA GLY A 106 -3.17 7.19 6.85
C GLY A 106 -2.58 6.60 8.13
N ASN A 107 -2.34 7.45 9.12
CA ASN A 107 -1.76 7.06 10.40
C ASN A 107 -2.74 7.32 11.57
N GLY A 108 -2.28 7.09 12.80
CA GLY A 108 -3.03 7.30 14.04
C GLY A 108 -2.22 8.07 15.08
N GLY A 109 -2.88 8.89 15.90
CA GLY A 109 -2.26 9.77 16.90
C GLY A 109 -1.07 10.58 16.35
N LEU A 110 0.06 10.54 17.05
CA LEU A 110 1.34 11.10 16.58
C LEU A 110 2.27 9.99 16.05
N GLY A 111 1.70 8.87 15.65
CA GLY A 111 2.43 7.68 15.26
C GLY A 111 3.13 7.81 13.91
N GLY A 112 4.35 7.27 13.89
CA GLY A 112 5.14 7.02 12.70
C GLY A 112 5.19 5.53 12.38
N PHE A 113 4.04 4.93 12.09
CA PHE A 113 3.92 3.50 11.81
C PHE A 113 2.82 3.22 10.80
N PHE A 114 2.97 2.11 10.09
CA PHE A 114 2.01 1.67 9.08
C PHE A 114 0.75 1.10 9.72
N GLN A 115 -0.41 1.37 9.12
CA GLN A 115 -1.69 0.79 9.50
C GLN A 115 -1.93 -0.48 8.68
N TYR A 116 -1.20 -1.55 8.97
CA TYR A 116 -1.24 -2.78 8.16
C TYR A 116 -2.64 -3.40 8.04
N TYR A 117 -3.50 -3.27 9.05
CA TYR A 117 -4.89 -3.70 8.96
C TYR A 117 -5.68 -2.97 7.87
N ASP A 118 -5.48 -1.65 7.72
CA ASP A 118 -6.15 -0.87 6.67
C ASP A 118 -5.54 -1.18 5.29
N VAL A 119 -4.23 -1.46 5.24
CA VAL A 119 -3.55 -1.88 4.00
C VAL A 119 -4.11 -3.20 3.51
N GLU A 120 -4.22 -4.18 4.41
CA GLU A 120 -4.82 -5.48 4.12
C GLU A 120 -6.29 -5.34 3.71
N TYR A 121 -7.04 -4.49 4.40
CA TYR A 121 -8.42 -4.22 4.01
C TYR A 121 -8.53 -3.62 2.60
N GLY A 122 -7.65 -2.69 2.24
CA GLY A 122 -7.60 -2.12 0.89
C GLY A 122 -7.26 -3.16 -0.18
N VAL A 123 -6.21 -3.96 0.04
CA VAL A 123 -5.77 -4.94 -0.96
C VAL A 123 -6.77 -6.08 -1.14
N SER A 124 -7.44 -6.52 -0.06
CA SER A 124 -8.48 -7.56 -0.11
C SER A 124 -9.72 -7.14 -0.92
N LEU A 125 -9.88 -5.83 -1.17
CA LEU A 125 -10.93 -5.26 -2.02
C LEU A 125 -10.42 -4.95 -3.45
N GLY A 126 -9.21 -5.40 -3.80
CA GLY A 126 -8.60 -5.24 -5.10
C GLY A 126 -8.02 -3.84 -5.36
N PHE A 127 -7.71 -3.06 -4.33
CA PHE A 127 -7.03 -1.77 -4.51
C PHE A 127 -5.51 -1.96 -4.47
N ALA A 128 -4.81 -1.25 -5.36
CA ALA A 128 -3.40 -0.93 -5.14
C ALA A 128 -3.32 0.00 -3.93
N THR A 129 -2.80 -0.51 -2.81
CA THR A 129 -2.92 0.14 -1.51
C THR A 129 -1.56 0.59 -1.01
N ILE A 130 -1.44 1.85 -0.59
CA ILE A 130 -0.18 2.34 -0.01
C ILE A 130 -0.35 2.84 1.42
N VAL A 131 0.77 2.87 2.13
CA VAL A 131 0.91 3.42 3.48
C VAL A 131 2.27 4.08 3.63
N THR A 132 2.36 5.08 4.51
CA THR A 132 3.61 5.73 4.90
C THR A 132 3.76 5.71 6.41
N ASN A 133 4.98 5.88 6.93
CA ASN A 133 5.24 5.99 8.36
C ASN A 133 5.18 7.45 8.82
N ASN A 134 4.59 8.35 8.03
CA ASN A 134 4.36 9.73 8.42
C ASN A 134 5.64 10.58 8.66
N GLY A 135 6.82 10.08 8.29
CA GLY A 135 8.10 10.80 8.44
C GLY A 135 8.95 10.43 9.65
N HIS A 136 8.52 9.48 10.48
CA HIS A 136 9.28 9.03 11.65
C HIS A 136 8.89 7.62 12.07
N GLN A 137 9.54 7.06 13.10
CA GLN A 137 9.27 5.73 13.61
C GLN A 137 8.69 5.77 15.03
N GLY A 138 7.65 4.96 15.25
CA GLY A 138 7.04 4.73 16.56
C GLY A 138 6.03 5.78 17.00
N TYR A 139 5.45 5.56 18.18
CA TYR A 139 4.50 6.46 18.84
C TYR A 139 5.24 7.40 19.80
N THR A 140 6.02 8.32 19.23
CA THR A 140 6.87 9.26 19.97
C THR A 140 6.97 10.61 19.26
N GLU A 141 7.13 11.66 20.05
CA GLU A 141 7.34 13.04 19.56
C GLU A 141 8.81 13.42 19.46
N ALA A 142 9.73 12.59 19.96
CA ALA A 142 11.15 12.89 19.97
C ALA A 142 11.71 13.28 18.57
N PRO A 143 11.29 12.66 17.46
CA PRO A 143 11.72 13.06 16.12
C PRO A 143 11.32 14.47 15.69
N PHE A 144 10.30 15.08 16.31
CA PHE A 144 9.86 16.44 16.03
C PHE A 144 10.76 17.51 16.68
N LEU A 145 11.49 17.13 17.74
CA LEU A 145 12.31 18.05 18.50
C LEU A 145 13.44 18.62 17.63
N HIS A 146 13.45 19.95 17.46
CA HIS A 146 14.41 20.69 16.64
C HIS A 146 14.49 20.23 15.17
N ASN A 147 13.43 19.59 14.64
CA ASN A 147 13.38 19.14 13.25
C ASN A 147 12.04 19.47 12.59
N LEU A 148 11.96 20.68 12.02
CA LEU A 148 10.78 21.16 11.30
C LEU A 148 10.47 20.33 10.05
N ASP A 149 11.46 19.67 9.46
CA ASP A 149 11.26 18.90 8.24
C ASP A 149 10.48 17.60 8.52
N VAL A 150 10.72 16.96 9.67
CA VAL A 150 9.93 15.82 10.15
C VAL A 150 8.51 16.25 10.52
N ILE A 151 8.35 17.43 11.14
CA ILE A 151 7.02 18.01 11.40
C ILE A 151 6.28 18.25 10.08
N GLN A 152 6.96 18.70 9.03
CA GLN A 152 6.37 18.91 7.71
C GLN A 152 5.96 17.59 7.03
N ASP A 153 6.78 16.54 7.18
CA ASP A 153 6.44 15.18 6.72
C ASP A 153 5.17 14.68 7.39
N PHE A 154 5.08 14.80 8.71
CA PHE A 154 3.89 14.46 9.49
C PHE A 154 2.68 15.31 9.09
N ALA A 155 2.89 16.61 8.88
CA ALA A 155 1.81 17.55 8.62
C ALA A 155 1.11 17.26 7.29
N TYR A 156 1.87 16.95 6.22
CA TYR A 156 1.28 16.66 4.90
C TYR A 156 2.22 15.97 3.92
N ARG A 157 3.54 16.21 3.99
CA ARG A 157 4.45 15.91 2.89
C ARG A 157 4.65 14.40 2.70
N SER A 158 4.57 13.62 3.78
CA SER A 158 4.65 12.16 3.69
C SER A 158 3.49 11.58 2.87
N ILE A 159 2.24 11.98 3.14
CA ILE A 159 1.07 11.54 2.36
C ILE A 159 1.14 12.07 0.92
N GLN A 160 1.43 13.36 0.72
CA GLN A 160 1.49 13.95 -0.61
C GLN A 160 2.53 13.24 -1.50
N ASN A 161 3.76 13.09 -1.02
CA ASN A 161 4.82 12.46 -1.78
C ASN A 161 4.59 10.95 -1.92
N GLY A 162 4.06 10.29 -0.88
CA GLY A 162 3.70 8.88 -0.91
C GLY A 162 2.67 8.59 -2.00
N VAL A 163 1.62 9.42 -2.13
CA VAL A 163 0.63 9.29 -3.22
C VAL A 163 1.30 9.41 -4.59
N ALA A 164 2.18 10.40 -4.78
CA ALA A 164 2.86 10.62 -6.05
C ALA A 164 3.76 9.44 -6.45
N VAL A 165 4.52 8.88 -5.49
CA VAL A 165 5.38 7.71 -5.70
C VAL A 165 4.51 6.45 -5.93
N GLY A 166 3.50 6.22 -5.09
CA GLY A 166 2.62 5.06 -5.19
C GLY A 166 1.84 4.99 -6.49
N LYS A 167 1.33 6.12 -7.00
CA LYS A 167 0.66 6.17 -8.31
C LYS A 167 1.59 5.79 -9.46
N LYS A 168 2.86 6.24 -9.41
CA LYS A 168 3.88 5.87 -10.42
C LYS A 168 4.21 4.40 -10.36
N ILE A 169 4.47 3.87 -9.16
CA ILE A 169 4.75 2.44 -8.95
C ILE A 169 3.58 1.58 -9.44
N THR A 170 2.35 1.97 -9.11
CA THR A 170 1.14 1.26 -9.58
C THR A 170 1.08 1.26 -11.10
N GLN A 171 1.31 2.40 -11.74
CA GLN A 171 1.29 2.51 -13.20
C GLN A 171 2.38 1.68 -13.88
N GLU A 172 3.61 1.73 -13.34
CA GLU A 172 4.74 0.97 -13.88
C GLU A 172 4.55 -0.54 -13.67
N PHE A 173 4.04 -0.95 -12.52
CA PHE A 173 3.82 -2.35 -12.19
C PHE A 173 2.72 -3.00 -13.05
N TYR A 174 1.55 -2.37 -13.17
CA TYR A 174 0.43 -2.92 -13.95
C TYR A 174 0.46 -2.55 -15.43
N GLY A 175 1.39 -1.68 -15.86
CA GLY A 175 1.43 -1.15 -17.22
C GLY A 175 0.24 -0.25 -17.58
N ALA A 176 -0.58 0.14 -16.60
CA ALA A 176 -1.79 0.92 -16.79
C ALA A 176 -1.98 1.92 -15.63
N ALA A 177 -2.44 3.13 -15.94
CA ALA A 177 -2.79 4.10 -14.90
C ALA A 177 -4.03 3.63 -14.12
N HIS A 178 -4.10 4.01 -12.85
CA HIS A 178 -5.30 3.82 -12.04
C HIS A 178 -6.47 4.65 -12.57
N ASP A 179 -7.68 4.12 -12.51
CA ASP A 179 -8.91 4.78 -12.95
C ASP A 179 -9.35 5.87 -11.95
N ARG A 180 -9.23 5.55 -10.65
CA ARG A 180 -9.66 6.39 -9.54
C ARG A 180 -8.73 6.23 -8.34
N SER A 181 -8.54 7.33 -7.62
CA SER A 181 -7.68 7.43 -6.45
C SER A 181 -8.49 7.78 -5.20
N TYR A 182 -8.27 7.03 -4.12
CA TYR A 182 -9.04 7.14 -2.89
C TYR A 182 -8.15 7.35 -1.67
N TYR A 183 -8.74 7.93 -0.62
CA TYR A 183 -8.17 7.99 0.72
C TYR A 183 -9.14 7.37 1.72
N LEU A 184 -8.64 6.52 2.63
CA LEU A 184 -9.43 5.88 3.67
C LEU A 184 -8.67 5.88 5.00
N ARG A 185 -9.14 6.65 6.00
CA ARG A 185 -8.61 6.54 7.36
C ARG A 185 -9.49 7.16 8.45
N CYS A 186 -9.28 6.72 9.69
CA CYS A 186 -9.91 7.22 10.91
C CYS A 186 -8.93 8.01 11.81
N SER A 187 -9.42 8.80 12.77
CA SER A 187 -8.61 9.52 13.77
C SER A 187 -7.61 10.52 13.15
N THR A 188 -6.31 10.48 13.47
CA THR A 188 -5.30 11.36 12.84
C THR A 188 -5.34 11.32 11.33
N GLY A 189 -5.63 10.17 10.73
CA GLY A 189 -5.75 10.13 9.28
C GLY A 189 -6.91 10.94 8.72
N ARG A 190 -7.91 11.29 9.51
CA ARG A 190 -8.84 12.34 9.08
C ARG A 190 -8.14 13.67 8.83
N ARG A 191 -7.25 14.10 9.74
CA ARG A 191 -6.50 15.35 9.56
C ARG A 191 -5.70 15.29 8.26
N GLN A 192 -5.10 14.14 7.95
CA GLN A 192 -4.37 13.92 6.70
C GLN A 192 -5.30 13.98 5.47
N GLY A 193 -6.44 13.27 5.49
CA GLY A 193 -7.42 13.28 4.41
C GLY A 193 -8.02 14.68 4.17
N LEU A 194 -8.40 15.39 5.22
CA LEU A 194 -8.90 16.78 5.11
C LEU A 194 -7.81 17.75 4.64
N LYS A 195 -6.56 17.56 5.07
CA LYS A 195 -5.42 18.33 4.57
C LYS A 195 -5.24 18.12 3.07
N ALA A 196 -5.38 16.87 2.59
CA ALA A 196 -5.35 16.58 1.16
C ALA A 196 -6.48 17.29 0.42
N VAL A 197 -7.73 17.21 0.89
CA VAL A 197 -8.87 17.94 0.28
C VAL A 197 -8.62 19.46 0.22
N GLN A 198 -8.08 20.05 1.28
CA GLN A 198 -7.90 21.50 1.38
C GLN A 198 -6.73 22.03 0.53
N CYS A 199 -5.62 21.30 0.48
CA CYS A 199 -4.35 21.81 -0.07
C CYS A 199 -3.92 21.11 -1.35
N PHE A 200 -4.44 19.91 -1.62
CA PHE A 200 -4.03 19.05 -2.72
C PHE A 200 -5.27 18.36 -3.35
N PRO A 201 -6.22 19.15 -3.88
CA PRO A 201 -7.54 18.65 -4.29
C PRO A 201 -7.49 17.56 -5.37
N ASP A 202 -6.41 17.52 -6.17
CA ASP A 202 -6.24 16.55 -7.26
C ASP A 202 -5.63 15.22 -6.80
N LEU A 203 -5.32 15.05 -5.50
CA LEU A 203 -4.75 13.79 -5.02
C LEU A 203 -5.76 12.65 -5.07
N PHE A 204 -7.05 12.91 -4.79
CA PHE A 204 -8.06 11.88 -4.60
C PHE A 204 -9.38 12.25 -5.27
N ASP A 205 -9.97 11.27 -5.96
CA ASP A 205 -11.35 11.32 -6.45
C ASP A 205 -12.37 11.08 -5.33
N GLY A 206 -11.98 10.37 -4.27
CA GLY A 206 -12.85 10.07 -3.12
C GLY A 206 -12.10 9.99 -1.79
N VAL A 207 -12.65 10.60 -0.75
CA VAL A 207 -12.02 10.68 0.58
C VAL A 207 -13.00 10.23 1.65
N VAL A 208 -12.67 9.15 2.35
CA VAL A 208 -13.43 8.62 3.49
C VAL A 208 -12.65 8.88 4.76
N VAL A 209 -13.20 9.72 5.64
CA VAL A 209 -12.58 10.08 6.91
C VAL A 209 -13.52 9.83 8.10
N GLY A 210 -13.04 9.05 9.07
CA GLY A 210 -13.78 8.67 10.29
C GLY A 210 -13.24 9.31 11.57
N ALA A 211 -14.07 9.33 12.62
CA ALA A 211 -13.78 9.83 13.98
C ALA A 211 -13.05 11.20 14.03
N PRO A 212 -13.80 12.31 14.05
CA PRO A 212 -13.25 13.60 13.69
C PRO A 212 -12.25 14.24 14.66
N ALA A 213 -10.94 14.02 14.49
CA ALA A 213 -9.89 14.88 15.05
C ALA A 213 -9.81 16.19 14.23
N ILE A 214 -10.71 17.13 14.49
CA ILE A 214 -10.60 18.51 13.95
C ILE A 214 -9.61 19.24 14.87
N ALA A 215 -8.62 19.91 14.28
CA ALA A 215 -7.90 20.97 14.99
C ALA A 215 -8.78 22.22 15.03
#